data_AF-A0A4P5QWR9-F1
#
_entry.id   AF-A0A4P5QWR9-F1
#
_cell.length_a   1.000
_cell.length_b   1.000
_cell.length_c   1.000
_cell.angle_alpha   90.00
_cell.angle_beta   90.00
_cell.angle_gamma   90.00
#
_symmetry.space_group_name_H-M   'P 1'
#
loop_
_entity.id
_entity.type
_entity.pdbx_description
1 polymer ?
#
loop_
_entity_poly.entity_id
_entity_poly.type
_entity_poly.pdbx_seq_one_letter_code
_entity_poly.pdbx_strand_id
1 'polypeptide(L)'
;MAAAKELLAQSGISGTNMIEIADRAQVSRASLYNHFRDKHEVFLALVESELERISTLAMIAQSRSEALYLISCEISNHPGLKSALASDGEIMANALTAREHKIWVEIYAQLSKIFATDVVGVGLILRWLMGQVTAPLSDEHSKEQAERLASIL
;
A
#
# COMPACT_ATOMS: atom_id res chain seq x y z
N MET A 1 -1.00 -12.89 -6.76
CA MET A 1 -1.23 -11.79 -5.79
C MET A 1 -2.68 -11.67 -5.32
N ALA A 2 -3.69 -11.85 -6.18
CA ALA A 2 -5.11 -11.79 -5.78
C ALA A 2 -5.46 -12.63 -4.52
N ALA A 3 -5.06 -13.90 -4.49
CA ALA A 3 -5.27 -14.78 -3.34
C ALA A 3 -4.68 -14.23 -2.02
N ALA A 4 -3.46 -13.69 -2.06
CA ALA A 4 -2.83 -13.08 -0.88
C ALA A 4 -3.57 -11.81 -0.44
N LYS A 5 -4.02 -10.98 -1.40
CA LYS A 5 -4.82 -9.77 -1.11
C LYS A 5 -6.14 -10.10 -0.43
N GLU A 6 -6.84 -11.13 -0.91
CA GLU A 6 -8.08 -11.62 -0.31
C GLU A 6 -7.86 -12.16 1.10
N LEU A 7 -6.84 -12.98 1.30
CA LEU A 7 -6.52 -13.55 2.62
C LEU A 7 -6.09 -12.47 3.61
N LEU A 8 -5.32 -11.46 3.16
CA LEU A 8 -4.99 -10.29 3.98
C LEU A 8 -6.27 -9.57 4.43
N ALA A 9 -7.21 -9.34 3.52
CA ALA A 9 -8.48 -8.69 3.84
C ALA A 9 -9.35 -9.53 4.80
N GLN A 10 -9.31 -10.85 4.69
CA GLN A 10 -10.13 -11.78 5.49
C GLN A 10 -9.56 -12.02 6.89
N SER A 11 -8.25 -12.24 7.00
CA SER A 11 -7.63 -12.83 8.19
C SER A 11 -6.39 -12.08 8.70
N GLY A 12 -5.98 -11.01 8.03
CA GLY A 12 -4.71 -10.33 8.33
C GLY A 12 -3.48 -11.18 7.99
N ILE A 13 -2.31 -10.68 8.36
CA ILE A 13 -1.01 -11.32 8.18
C ILE A 13 -0.86 -12.49 9.15
N SER A 14 -1.18 -12.28 10.43
CA SER A 14 -1.02 -13.30 11.47
C SER A 14 -1.95 -14.49 11.25
N GLY A 15 -3.19 -14.23 10.85
CA GLY A 15 -4.21 -15.26 10.60
C GLY A 15 -4.07 -15.99 9.27
N THR A 16 -3.14 -15.59 8.39
CA THR A 16 -2.89 -16.27 7.12
C THR A 16 -1.68 -17.20 7.22
N ASN A 17 -1.73 -18.33 6.51
CA ASN A 17 -0.57 -19.21 6.34
C ASN A 17 -0.29 -19.61 4.88
N MET A 18 0.91 -20.16 4.62
CA MET A 18 1.37 -20.53 3.27
C MET A 18 0.52 -21.60 2.59
N ILE A 19 -0.09 -22.50 3.36
CA ILE A 19 -0.97 -23.55 2.82
C ILE A 19 -2.23 -22.91 2.25
N GLU A 20 -2.88 -22.05 3.03
CA GLU A 20 -4.09 -21.32 2.60
C GLU A 20 -3.83 -20.45 1.38
N ILE A 21 -2.66 -19.79 1.32
CA ILE A 21 -2.25 -18.99 0.16
C ILE A 21 -2.15 -19.88 -1.08
N ALA A 22 -1.47 -21.03 -0.99
CA ALA A 22 -1.32 -21.96 -2.11
C ALA A 22 -2.67 -22.51 -2.57
N ASP A 23 -3.50 -22.95 -1.62
CA ASP A 23 -4.82 -23.52 -1.88
C ASP A 23 -5.74 -22.48 -2.55
N ARG A 24 -5.79 -21.24 -2.03
CA ARG A 24 -6.58 -20.15 -2.61
C ARG A 24 -6.08 -19.72 -3.99
N ALA A 25 -4.76 -19.70 -4.18
CA ALA A 25 -4.14 -19.38 -5.47
C ALA A 25 -4.24 -20.53 -6.49
N GLN A 26 -4.75 -21.71 -6.09
CA GLN A 26 -4.83 -22.91 -6.91
C GLN A 26 -3.46 -23.33 -7.48
N VAL A 27 -2.41 -23.17 -6.67
CA VAL A 27 -1.04 -23.61 -7.00
C VAL A 27 -0.58 -24.67 -6.02
N SER A 28 0.41 -25.48 -6.41
CA SER A 28 1.01 -26.42 -5.47
C SER A 28 1.80 -25.68 -4.39
N ARG A 29 1.85 -26.24 -3.17
CA ARG A 29 2.69 -25.70 -2.10
C ARG A 29 4.16 -25.61 -2.52
N ALA A 30 4.67 -26.64 -3.21
CA ALA A 30 6.04 -26.65 -3.72
C ALA A 30 6.30 -25.48 -4.68
N SER A 31 5.35 -25.19 -5.59
CA SER A 31 5.44 -24.04 -6.47
C SER A 31 5.49 -22.73 -5.69
N LEU A 32 4.64 -22.56 -4.67
CA LEU A 32 4.65 -21.35 -3.85
C LEU A 32 5.98 -21.18 -3.09
N TYR A 33 6.48 -22.24 -2.46
CA TYR A 33 7.75 -22.21 -1.71
C TYR A 33 8.98 -22.01 -2.60
N ASN A 34 8.91 -22.36 -3.88
CA ASN A 34 9.96 -22.03 -4.84
C ASN A 34 10.06 -20.51 -5.08
N HIS A 35 8.98 -19.76 -4.87
CA HIS A 35 8.94 -18.31 -5.07
C HIS A 35 9.09 -17.52 -3.77
N PHE A 36 8.51 -18.03 -2.67
CA PHE A 36 8.44 -17.32 -1.39
C PHE A 36 8.77 -18.28 -0.24
N ARG A 37 9.75 -17.91 0.58
CA ARG A 37 10.19 -18.72 1.72
C ARG A 37 9.14 -18.80 2.81
N ASP A 38 8.42 -17.69 3.02
CA ASP A 38 7.40 -17.56 4.03
C ASP A 38 6.29 -16.59 3.61
N LYS A 39 5.27 -16.45 4.47
CA LYS A 39 4.13 -15.56 4.22
C LYS A 39 4.52 -14.09 4.23
N HIS A 40 5.57 -13.69 4.93
CA HIS A 40 6.01 -12.30 4.97
C HIS A 40 6.59 -11.89 3.62
N GLU A 41 7.35 -12.77 2.95
CA GLU A 41 7.79 -12.55 1.58
C GLU A 41 6.61 -12.45 0.59
N VAL A 42 5.55 -13.27 0.77
CA VAL A 42 4.33 -13.16 -0.05
C VAL A 42 3.65 -11.79 0.14
N PHE A 43 3.49 -11.34 1.39
CA PHE A 43 2.85 -10.05 1.66
C PHE A 43 3.72 -8.87 1.25
N LEU A 44 5.06 -8.97 1.33
CA LEU A 44 5.94 -7.96 0.77
C LEU A 44 5.80 -7.87 -0.76
N ALA A 45 5.76 -9.02 -1.45
CA ALA A 45 5.51 -9.04 -2.89
C ALA A 45 4.12 -8.49 -3.27
N LEU A 46 3.12 -8.69 -2.40
CA LEU A 46 1.81 -8.04 -2.56
C LEU A 46 1.92 -6.52 -2.44
N VAL A 47 2.67 -5.99 -1.47
CA VAL A 47 2.89 -4.54 -1.32
C VAL A 47 3.62 -3.98 -2.55
N GLU A 48 4.65 -4.66 -3.06
CA GLU A 48 5.36 -4.28 -4.28
C GLU A 48 4.41 -4.25 -5.49
N SER A 49 3.54 -5.26 -5.63
CA SER A 49 2.53 -5.32 -6.70
C SER A 49 1.47 -4.21 -6.59
N GLU A 50 1.00 -3.89 -5.38
CA GLU A 50 0.04 -2.80 -5.19
C GLU A 50 0.68 -1.43 -5.42
N LEU A 51 1.95 -1.25 -5.05
CA LEU A 51 2.70 -0.03 -5.34
C LEU A 51 2.80 0.23 -6.84
N GLU A 52 3.12 -0.79 -7.64
CA GLU A 52 3.17 -0.67 -9.10
C GLU A 52 1.78 -0.32 -9.69
N ARG A 53 0.73 -1.00 -9.22
CA ARG A 53 -0.65 -0.77 -9.67
C ARG A 53 -1.11 0.66 -9.35
N ILE A 54 -0.92 1.12 -8.11
CA ILE A 54 -1.31 2.45 -7.66
C ILE A 54 -0.48 3.53 -8.36
N SER A 55 0.82 3.30 -8.58
CA SER A 55 1.67 4.23 -9.33
C SER A 55 1.19 4.37 -10.78
N THR A 56 0.82 3.26 -11.42
CA THR A 56 0.25 3.28 -12.78
C THR A 56 -1.05 4.06 -12.83
N LEU A 57 -1.94 3.85 -11.85
CA LEU A 57 -3.20 4.60 -11.71
C LEU A 57 -2.94 6.12 -11.56
N ALA A 58 -1.97 6.50 -10.72
CA ALA A 58 -1.64 7.89 -10.50
C ALA A 58 -1.00 8.57 -11.73
N MET A 59 -0.19 7.83 -12.49
CA MET A 59 0.48 8.34 -13.70
C MET A 59 -0.48 8.68 -14.85
N ILE A 60 -1.67 8.06 -14.89
CA ILE A 60 -2.68 8.33 -15.93
C ILE A 60 -3.72 9.38 -15.50
N ALA A 61 -3.62 9.89 -14.27
CA ALA A 61 -4.48 10.96 -13.79
C ALA A 61 -4.25 12.25 -14.60
N GLN A 62 -5.30 13.04 -14.78
CA GLN A 62 -5.29 14.27 -15.57
C GLN A 62 -4.73 15.47 -14.79
N SER A 63 -4.51 15.33 -13.48
CA SER A 63 -3.96 16.39 -12.63
C SER A 63 -3.27 15.84 -11.37
N ARG A 64 -2.46 16.68 -10.72
CA ARG A 64 -1.84 16.36 -9.42
C ARG A 64 -2.88 16.06 -8.35
N SER A 65 -3.95 16.84 -8.27
CA SER A 65 -5.03 16.62 -7.30
C SER A 65 -5.77 15.31 -7.56
N GLU A 66 -6.03 14.97 -8.82
CA GLU A 66 -6.65 13.68 -9.17
C GLU A 66 -5.74 12.50 -8.82
N ALA A 67 -4.43 12.58 -9.11
CA ALA A 67 -3.47 11.55 -8.73
C ALA A 67 -3.44 11.35 -7.19
N LEU A 68 -3.38 12.44 -6.42
CA LEU A 68 -3.42 12.38 -4.96
C LEU A 68 -4.74 11.78 -4.44
N TYR A 69 -5.86 12.19 -5.02
CA TYR A 69 -7.18 11.66 -4.67
C TYR A 69 -7.27 10.15 -4.91
N LEU A 70 -6.82 9.68 -6.08
CA LEU A 70 -6.84 8.25 -6.42
C LEU A 70 -5.98 7.43 -5.46
N ILE A 71 -4.76 7.87 -5.16
CA ILE A 71 -3.90 7.18 -4.18
C ILE A 71 -4.53 7.19 -2.78
N SER A 72 -5.12 8.33 -2.37
CA SER A 72 -5.80 8.47 -1.08
C SER A 72 -6.95 7.48 -0.93
N CYS A 73 -7.80 7.36 -1.95
CA CYS A 73 -8.90 6.39 -1.97
C CYS A 73 -8.38 4.95 -1.93
N GLU A 74 -7.32 4.62 -2.64
CA GLU A 74 -6.71 3.28 -2.63
C GLU A 74 -6.19 2.89 -1.25
N ILE A 75 -5.53 3.82 -0.53
CA ILE A 75 -5.03 3.55 0.82
C ILE A 75 -6.17 3.51 1.83
N SER A 76 -7.04 4.52 1.84
CA SER A 76 -8.11 4.67 2.83
C SER A 76 -9.15 3.56 2.75
N ASN A 77 -9.42 3.04 1.55
CA ASN A 77 -10.40 1.97 1.35
C ASN A 77 -9.78 0.56 1.27
N HIS A 78 -8.47 0.40 1.51
CA HIS A 78 -7.82 -0.90 1.33
C HIS A 78 -8.26 -1.91 2.42
N PRO A 79 -9.00 -2.98 2.08
CA PRO A 79 -9.54 -3.90 3.09
C PRO A 79 -8.44 -4.67 3.81
N GLY A 80 -7.32 -4.95 3.12
CA GLY A 80 -6.15 -5.59 3.74
C GLY A 80 -5.43 -4.71 4.74
N LEU A 81 -5.39 -3.39 4.54
CA LEU A 81 -4.76 -2.48 5.52
C LEU A 81 -5.65 -2.37 6.76
N LYS A 82 -6.96 -2.25 6.55
CA LYS A 82 -7.96 -2.26 7.63
C LYS A 82 -7.88 -3.52 8.48
N SER A 83 -7.82 -4.68 7.84
CA SER A 83 -7.71 -5.97 8.54
C SER A 83 -6.39 -6.10 9.30
N ALA A 84 -5.28 -5.74 8.67
CA ALA A 84 -3.95 -5.79 9.31
C ALA A 84 -3.83 -4.84 10.50
N LEU A 85 -4.43 -3.64 10.46
CA LEU A 85 -4.43 -2.74 11.62
C LEU A 85 -5.24 -3.30 12.79
N ALA A 86 -6.32 -4.01 12.51
CA ALA A 86 -7.17 -4.60 13.54
C ALA A 86 -6.54 -5.86 14.18
N SER A 87 -5.75 -6.61 13.43
CA SER A 87 -5.25 -7.93 13.84
C SER A 87 -3.73 -8.04 14.01
N ASP A 88 -2.94 -7.15 13.40
CA ASP A 88 -1.49 -7.24 13.26
C ASP A 88 -0.76 -5.96 13.71
N GLY A 89 -1.22 -5.34 14.81
CA GLY A 89 -0.72 -4.02 15.26
C GLY A 89 0.80 -3.90 15.36
N GLU A 90 1.50 -4.90 15.90
CA GLU A 90 2.97 -4.90 16.00
C GLU A 90 3.65 -4.97 14.63
N ILE A 91 3.14 -5.82 13.73
CA ILE A 91 3.67 -5.95 12.36
C ILE A 91 3.48 -4.62 11.61
N MET A 92 2.31 -4.01 11.73
CA MET A 92 2.01 -2.71 11.12
C MET A 92 2.88 -1.59 11.69
N ALA A 93 3.07 -1.54 13.01
CA ALA A 93 3.94 -0.57 13.65
C ALA A 93 5.39 -0.69 13.16
N ASN A 94 5.91 -1.92 13.09
CA ASN A 94 7.25 -2.19 12.55
C ASN A 94 7.36 -1.78 11.08
N ALA A 95 6.37 -2.12 10.24
CA ALA A 95 6.37 -1.76 8.82
C ALA A 95 6.35 -0.24 8.60
N LEU A 96 5.51 0.49 9.34
CA LEU A 96 5.35 1.95 9.24
C LEU A 96 6.56 2.74 9.77
N THR A 97 7.38 2.13 10.63
CA THR A 97 8.56 2.78 11.22
C THR A 97 9.89 2.37 10.59
N ALA A 98 9.92 1.29 9.79
CA ALA A 98 11.12 0.76 9.13
C ALA A 98 11.60 1.59 7.92
N ARG A 99 11.97 2.87 8.13
CA ARG A 99 12.30 3.83 7.06
C ARG A 99 13.46 3.41 6.14
N GLU A 100 14.34 2.53 6.62
CA GLU A 100 15.49 2.03 5.85
C GLU A 100 15.12 0.86 4.93
N HIS A 101 13.91 0.30 5.06
CA HIS A 101 13.47 -0.79 4.21
C HIS A 101 13.35 -0.33 2.75
N LYS A 102 13.83 -1.15 1.82
CA LYS A 102 13.85 -0.88 0.36
C LYS A 102 12.51 -0.38 -0.20
N ILE A 103 11.39 -0.85 0.37
CA ILE A 103 10.05 -0.47 -0.08
C ILE A 103 9.78 1.02 0.11
N TRP A 104 10.29 1.63 1.17
CA TRP A 104 10.12 3.07 1.41
C TRP A 104 10.93 3.91 0.44
N VAL A 105 12.12 3.41 0.04
CA VAL A 105 12.92 4.03 -1.01
C VAL A 105 12.17 4.00 -2.35
N GLU A 106 11.54 2.87 -2.68
CA GLU A 106 10.73 2.74 -3.89
C GLU A 106 9.49 3.65 -3.87
N ILE A 107 8.75 3.68 -2.76
CA ILE A 107 7.60 4.59 -2.57
C ILE A 107 8.05 6.04 -2.79
N TYR A 108 9.18 6.43 -2.20
CA TYR A 108 9.72 7.78 -2.34
C TYR A 108 10.06 8.11 -3.80
N ALA A 109 10.73 7.20 -4.51
CA ALA A 109 11.09 7.37 -5.91
C ALA A 109 9.86 7.48 -6.81
N GLN A 110 8.84 6.64 -6.60
CA GLN A 110 7.58 6.70 -7.35
C GLN A 110 6.84 8.02 -7.10
N LEU A 111 6.70 8.45 -5.84
CA LEU A 111 6.06 9.73 -5.53
C LEU A 111 6.81 10.92 -6.15
N SER A 112 8.15 10.93 -6.09
CA SER A 112 8.96 11.98 -6.74
C SER A 112 8.72 12.02 -8.25
N LYS A 113 8.66 10.85 -8.90
CA LYS A 113 8.39 10.73 -10.34
C LYS A 113 6.98 11.18 -10.71
N ILE A 114 5.96 10.74 -9.97
CA ILE A 114 4.55 11.03 -10.25
C ILE A 114 4.27 12.53 -10.12
N PHE A 115 4.76 13.16 -9.05
CA PHE A 115 4.38 14.54 -8.72
C PHE A 115 5.36 15.59 -9.22
N ALA A 116 6.55 15.18 -9.69
CA ALA A 116 7.61 16.06 -10.17
C ALA A 116 7.88 17.23 -9.19
N THR A 117 8.03 16.89 -7.91
CA THR A 117 8.23 17.82 -6.80
C THR A 117 9.53 17.50 -6.06
N ASP A 118 9.97 18.43 -5.22
CA ASP A 118 11.23 18.32 -4.48
C ASP A 118 11.11 17.39 -3.26
N VAL A 119 12.21 17.29 -2.50
CA VAL A 119 12.29 16.43 -1.31
C VAL A 119 11.23 16.79 -0.26
N VAL A 120 10.85 18.07 -0.19
CA VAL A 120 9.89 18.61 0.77
C VAL A 120 8.47 18.21 0.34
N GLY A 121 8.12 18.41 -0.92
CA GLY A 121 6.84 18.03 -1.49
C GLY A 121 6.56 16.54 -1.36
N VAL A 122 7.53 15.68 -1.73
CA VAL A 122 7.39 14.22 -1.55
C VAL A 122 7.21 13.86 -0.07
N GLY A 123 7.95 14.53 0.82
CA GLY A 123 7.82 14.33 2.26
C GLY A 123 6.43 14.69 2.81
N LEU A 124 5.79 15.74 2.29
CA LEU A 124 4.43 16.12 2.66
C LEU A 124 3.40 15.10 2.18
N ILE A 125 3.49 14.67 0.92
CA ILE A 125 2.62 13.65 0.34
C ILE A 125 2.74 12.35 1.14
N LEU A 126 3.97 11.90 1.41
CA LEU A 126 4.22 10.66 2.14
C LEU A 126 3.60 10.69 3.54
N ARG A 127 3.80 11.77 4.30
CA ARG A 127 3.21 11.91 5.64
C ARG A 127 1.69 11.95 5.60
N TRP A 128 1.12 12.65 4.62
CA TRP A 128 -0.32 12.71 4.42
C TRP A 128 -0.89 11.31 4.14
N LEU A 129 -0.33 10.58 3.17
CA LEU A 129 -0.77 9.21 2.82
C LEU A 129 -0.56 8.21 3.97
N MET A 130 0.58 8.27 4.66
CA MET A 130 0.85 7.39 5.81
C MET A 130 -0.17 7.57 6.94
N GLY A 131 -0.62 8.82 7.19
CA GLY A 131 -1.65 9.08 8.20
C GLY A 131 -2.97 8.35 7.92
N GLN A 132 -3.30 8.14 6.65
CA GLN A 132 -4.51 7.46 6.22
C GLN A 132 -4.51 5.96 6.49
N VAL A 133 -3.33 5.35 6.65
CA VAL A 133 -3.23 3.96 7.07
C VAL A 133 -3.92 3.84 8.44
N THR A 134 -3.49 4.63 9.43
CA THR A 134 -4.03 4.56 10.79
C THR A 134 -5.37 5.30 10.98
N ALA A 135 -5.66 6.29 10.14
CA ALA A 135 -6.88 7.09 10.20
C ALA A 135 -7.41 7.35 8.77
N PRO A 136 -8.09 6.35 8.17
CA PRO A 136 -8.61 6.44 6.81
C PRO A 136 -9.52 7.65 6.59
N LEU A 137 -9.47 8.22 5.39
CA LEU A 137 -10.32 9.33 4.97
C LEU A 137 -11.58 8.84 4.27
N SER A 138 -12.64 9.65 4.33
CA SER A 138 -13.77 9.52 3.40
C SER A 138 -13.36 9.98 2.00
N ASP A 139 -14.13 9.63 0.98
CA ASP A 139 -13.90 10.09 -0.39
C ASP A 139 -13.96 11.63 -0.49
N GLU A 140 -14.90 12.26 0.21
CA GLU A 140 -15.02 13.73 0.29
C GLU A 140 -13.75 14.37 0.89
N HIS A 141 -13.31 13.89 2.06
CA HIS A 141 -12.08 14.40 2.68
C HIS A 141 -10.82 14.08 1.84
N SER A 142 -10.78 12.92 1.18
CA SER A 142 -9.69 12.58 0.26
C SER A 142 -9.59 13.60 -0.86
N LYS A 143 -10.74 13.98 -1.45
CA LYS A 143 -10.79 14.97 -2.54
C LYS A 143 -10.36 16.36 -2.06
N GLU A 144 -10.97 16.86 -0.98
CA GLU A 144 -10.66 18.20 -0.47
C GLU A 144 -9.19 18.33 -0.04
N GLN A 145 -8.64 17.32 0.62
CA GLN A 145 -7.24 17.34 1.05
C GLN A 145 -6.28 17.19 -0.13
N ALA A 146 -6.62 16.39 -1.13
CA ALA A 146 -5.85 16.28 -2.37
C ALA A 146 -5.79 17.61 -3.14
N GLU A 147 -6.92 18.32 -3.27
CA GLU A 147 -6.98 19.64 -3.89
C GLU A 147 -6.11 20.66 -3.15
N ARG A 148 -6.20 20.70 -1.81
CA ARG A 148 -5.39 21.59 -0.98
C ARG A 148 -3.89 21.26 -1.11
N LEU A 149 -3.53 20.00 -0.98
CA LEU A 149 -2.14 19.57 -1.06
C LEU A 149 -1.56 19.87 -2.45
N ALA A 150 -2.30 19.61 -3.53
CA ALA A 150 -1.87 19.94 -4.89
C ALA A 150 -1.61 21.43 -5.12
N SER A 151 -2.26 22.33 -4.39
CA SER A 151 -2.06 23.78 -4.52
C SER A 151 -0.78 24.30 -3.88
N ILE A 152 -0.12 23.50 -3.03
CA ILE A 152 1.13 23.84 -2.34
C ILE A 152 2.34 23.01 -2.80
N LEU A 153 2.12 22.09 -3.75
CA LEU A 153 3.13 21.27 -4.43
C LEU A 153 3.51 21.88 -5.77
#